data_AF-A0A1H6EXS4-F1
#
_entry.id   AF-A0A1H6EXS4-F1
#
_cell.length_a   1.000
_cell.length_b   1.000
_cell.length_c   1.000
_cell.angle_alpha   90.00
_cell.angle_beta   90.00
_cell.angle_gamma   90.00
#
_symmetry.space_group_name_H-M   'P 1'
#
loop_
_entity.id
_entity.type
_entity.pdbx_description
1 polymer ?
#
loop_
_entity_poly.entity_id
_entity_poly.type
_entity_poly.pdbx_seq_one_letter_code
_entity_poly.pdbx_strand_id
1 'polypeptide(L)'
;MPTPSPRRWAALTLIATAQFIVIMDTSIIGVALPHIQEDLGFSQENLSWVFNAYVVAFGGLLLLGGRLSDLFGARRLFAAGWLILPAGSLLAGIAPEAWIELTGRAIQGVGAALIAPSALTLLMMLFGHDPKELTKALALYGAAAPAGGTAGVFLGGL
;
A
#
# COMPACT_ATOMS: atom_id res chain seq x y z
N MET A 1 -9.95 32.56 -1.97
CA MET A 1 -9.41 31.19 -1.83
C MET A 1 -10.39 30.24 -2.52
N PRO A 2 -9.93 29.16 -3.18
CA PRO A 2 -10.84 28.16 -3.73
C PRO A 2 -11.73 27.63 -2.59
N THR A 3 -13.03 27.53 -2.82
CA THR A 3 -13.94 26.91 -1.86
C THR A 3 -13.55 25.45 -1.68
N PRO A 4 -13.49 24.93 -0.44
CA PRO A 4 -13.12 23.55 -0.23
C PRO A 4 -14.09 22.61 -0.97
N SER A 5 -13.54 21.60 -1.64
CA SER A 5 -14.37 20.63 -2.36
C SER A 5 -15.29 19.89 -1.38
N PRO A 6 -16.60 19.82 -1.63
CA PRO A 6 -17.53 19.08 -0.78
C PRO A 6 -17.19 17.58 -0.72
N ARG A 7 -16.40 17.06 -1.69
CA ARG A 7 -16.01 15.65 -1.78
C ARG A 7 -14.70 15.32 -1.05
N ARG A 8 -14.06 16.28 -0.37
CA ARG A 8 -12.76 16.07 0.32
C ARG A 8 -12.80 14.97 1.38
N TRP A 9 -13.91 14.82 2.11
CA TRP A 9 -14.08 13.77 3.11
C TRP A 9 -14.23 12.38 2.48
N ALA A 10 -14.92 12.27 1.33
CA ALA A 10 -14.97 11.03 0.58
C ALA A 10 -13.59 10.66 -0.01
N ALA A 11 -12.83 11.65 -0.47
CA ALA A 11 -11.45 11.44 -0.91
C ALA A 11 -10.55 10.97 0.25
N LEU A 12 -10.74 11.51 1.46
CA LEU A 12 -10.04 11.05 2.66
C LEU A 12 -10.36 9.59 2.98
N THR A 13 -11.62 9.16 2.86
CA THR A 13 -11.99 7.75 3.02
C THR A 13 -11.19 6.87 2.06
N LEU A 14 -11.11 7.23 0.78
CA LEU A 14 -10.32 6.48 -0.20
C LEU A 14 -8.82 6.46 0.13
N ILE A 15 -8.26 7.59 0.56
CA ILE A 15 -6.85 7.71 0.97
C ILE A 15 -6.57 6.84 2.21
N ALA A 16 -7.46 6.84 3.20
CA ALA A 16 -7.34 6.02 4.41
C ALA A 16 -7.51 4.53 4.10
N THR A 17 -8.47 4.15 3.24
CA THR A 17 -8.60 2.78 2.74
C THR A 17 -7.33 2.34 2.03
N ALA A 18 -6.67 3.22 1.29
CA ALA A 18 -5.43 2.86 0.63
C ALA A 18 -4.29 2.57 1.59
N GLN A 19 -4.14 3.39 2.62
CA GLN A 19 -3.18 3.12 3.69
C GLN A 19 -3.50 1.83 4.43
N PHE A 20 -4.78 1.58 4.72
CA PHE A 20 -5.23 0.35 5.34
C PHE A 20 -4.82 -0.88 4.52
N ILE A 21 -5.10 -0.89 3.21
CA ILE A 21 -4.77 -2.02 2.32
C ILE A 21 -3.25 -2.22 2.23
N VAL A 22 -2.49 -1.15 2.04
CA VAL A 22 -1.02 -1.23 1.97
C VAL A 22 -0.43 -1.90 3.21
N ILE A 23 -0.89 -1.54 4.40
CA ILE A 23 -0.39 -2.13 5.66
C ILE A 23 -0.94 -3.54 5.88
N MET A 24 -2.22 -3.78 5.54
CA MET A 24 -2.86 -5.08 5.63
C MET A 24 -2.10 -6.12 4.79
N ASP A 25 -1.78 -5.81 3.52
CA ASP A 25 -1.06 -6.71 2.62
C ASP A 25 0.30 -7.13 3.19
N THR A 26 1.05 -6.18 3.75
CA THR A 26 2.36 -6.49 4.37
C THR A 26 2.25 -7.39 5.59
N SER A 27 1.16 -7.26 6.34
CA SER A 27 0.94 -8.01 7.57
C SER A 27 0.44 -9.43 7.27
N ILE A 28 -0.39 -9.61 6.23
CA ILE A 28 -0.84 -10.93 5.76
C ILE A 28 0.36 -11.80 5.40
N ILE A 29 1.34 -11.26 4.69
CA ILE A 29 2.53 -12.01 4.25
C ILE A 29 3.20 -12.70 5.44
N GLY A 30 3.44 -11.97 6.53
CA GLY A 30 4.15 -12.49 7.69
C GLY A 30 3.46 -13.72 8.32
N VAL A 31 2.13 -13.78 8.26
CA VAL A 31 1.33 -14.88 8.81
C VAL A 31 1.15 -16.01 7.80
N ALA A 32 1.05 -15.70 6.51
CA ALA A 32 0.83 -16.67 5.44
C ALA A 32 2.10 -17.44 5.02
N LEU A 33 3.29 -16.99 5.42
CA LEU A 33 4.58 -17.59 5.05
C LEU A 33 4.65 -19.13 5.22
N PRO A 34 4.18 -19.75 6.32
CA PRO A 34 4.20 -21.21 6.47
C PRO A 34 3.34 -21.92 5.43
N HIS A 35 2.14 -21.42 5.14
CA HIS A 35 1.25 -21.99 4.11
C HIS A 35 1.85 -21.86 2.70
N ILE A 36 2.44 -20.70 2.39
CA ILE A 36 3.17 -20.48 1.12
C ILE A 36 4.32 -21.49 0.97
N GLN A 37 4.98 -21.86 2.06
CA GLN A 37 6.04 -22.88 2.05
C GLN A 37 5.52 -24.26 1.69
N GLU A 38 4.43 -24.68 2.33
CA GLU A 38 3.82 -25.99 2.13
C GLU A 38 3.24 -26.14 0.72
N ASP A 39 2.53 -25.12 0.22
CA ASP A 39 1.84 -25.15 -1.07
C ASP A 39 2.79 -25.10 -2.26
N LEU A 40 3.89 -24.33 -2.16
CA LEU A 40 4.82 -24.10 -3.27
C LEU A 40 6.16 -24.83 -3.10
N GLY A 41 6.35 -25.59 -2.03
CA GLY A 41 7.59 -26.32 -1.75
C GLY A 41 8.83 -25.42 -1.65
N PHE A 42 8.67 -24.20 -1.11
CA PHE A 42 9.74 -23.20 -1.09
C PHE A 42 10.99 -23.70 -0.36
N SER A 43 12.16 -23.39 -0.94
CA SER A 43 13.40 -23.39 -0.16
C SER A 43 13.32 -22.31 0.93
N GLN A 44 14.01 -22.51 2.06
CA GLN A 44 14.05 -21.50 3.13
C GLN A 44 14.56 -20.13 2.64
N GLU A 45 15.43 -20.12 1.61
CA GLU A 45 15.94 -18.89 0.99
C GLU A 45 14.81 -18.10 0.29
N ASN A 46 13.99 -18.77 -0.51
CA ASN A 46 12.88 -18.13 -1.25
C ASN A 46 11.81 -17.55 -0.32
N LEU A 47 11.64 -18.17 0.84
CA LEU A 47 10.65 -17.80 1.85
C LEU A 47 10.97 -16.44 2.49
N SER A 48 12.25 -16.16 2.76
CA SER A 48 12.70 -14.84 3.21
C SER A 48 12.49 -13.76 2.14
N TRP A 49 12.57 -14.14 0.87
CA TRP A 49 12.39 -13.22 -0.25
C TRP A 49 10.93 -12.82 -0.51
N VAL A 50 9.93 -13.57 -0.06
CA VAL A 50 8.51 -13.17 -0.20
C VAL A 50 8.26 -11.82 0.45
N PHE A 51 8.68 -11.66 1.70
CA PHE A 51 8.55 -10.41 2.43
C PHE A 51 9.53 -9.35 1.90
N ASN A 52 10.79 -9.73 1.68
CA ASN A 52 11.82 -8.78 1.28
C ASN A 52 11.59 -8.19 -0.12
N ALA A 53 11.05 -8.94 -1.08
CA ALA A 53 10.76 -8.43 -2.43
C ALA A 53 9.79 -7.25 -2.38
N TYR A 54 8.76 -7.33 -1.54
CA TYR A 54 7.84 -6.22 -1.29
C TYR A 54 8.58 -5.03 -0.65
N VAL A 55 9.27 -5.27 0.47
CA VAL A 55 9.88 -4.19 1.27
C VAL A 55 10.98 -3.46 0.50
N VAL A 56 11.81 -4.20 -0.25
CA VAL A 56 12.87 -3.63 -1.08
C VAL A 56 12.28 -2.79 -2.20
N ALA A 57 11.27 -3.28 -2.92
CA ALA A 57 10.61 -2.51 -3.96
C ALA A 57 9.91 -1.26 -3.38
N PHE A 58 9.18 -1.43 -2.28
CA PHE A 58 8.49 -0.33 -1.61
C PHE A 58 9.46 0.74 -1.12
N GLY A 59 10.42 0.37 -0.28
CA GLY A 59 11.40 1.29 0.30
C GLY A 59 12.35 1.90 -0.75
N GLY A 60 12.84 1.08 -1.67
CA GLY A 60 13.78 1.51 -2.72
C GLY A 60 13.15 2.47 -3.73
N LEU A 61 11.84 2.37 -3.98
CA LEU A 61 11.12 3.24 -4.91
C LEU A 61 10.33 4.34 -4.21
N LEU A 62 10.31 4.41 -2.88
CA LEU A 62 9.50 5.37 -2.13
C LEU A 62 9.82 6.83 -2.52
N LEU A 63 11.11 7.16 -2.56
CA LEU A 63 11.57 8.51 -2.93
C LEU A 63 11.27 8.82 -4.41
N LEU A 64 11.41 7.81 -5.28
CA LEU A 64 11.05 7.95 -6.69
C LEU A 64 9.55 8.19 -6.85
N GLY A 65 8.70 7.43 -6.15
CA GLY A 65 7.25 7.62 -6.14
C GLY A 65 6.85 9.02 -5.67
N GLY A 66 7.53 9.56 -4.66
CA GLY A 66 7.37 10.94 -4.23
C GLY A 66 7.69 11.93 -5.35
N ARG A 67 8.85 11.79 -5.99
CA ARG A 67 9.23 12.65 -7.12
C ARG A 67 8.27 12.53 -8.31
N LEU A 68 7.81 11.32 -8.64
CA LEU A 68 6.82 11.11 -9.70
C LEU A 68 5.47 11.76 -9.35
N SER A 69 5.05 11.67 -8.08
CA SER A 69 3.84 12.35 -7.58
C SER A 69 3.93 13.86 -7.75
N ASP A 70 5.09 14.45 -7.44
CA ASP A 70 5.31 15.89 -7.59
C ASP A 70 5.32 16.34 -9.07
N LEU A 71 5.90 15.52 -9.95
CA LEU A 71 6.06 15.85 -11.39
C LEU A 71 4.78 15.62 -12.21
N PHE A 72 4.11 14.49 -12.01
CA PHE A 72 2.97 14.07 -12.83
C PHE A 72 1.62 14.31 -12.14
N GLY A 73 1.65 14.68 -10.85
CA GLY A 73 0.49 14.98 -10.02
C GLY A 73 0.03 13.81 -9.15
N ALA A 74 -0.11 14.08 -7.85
CA ALA A 74 -0.44 13.08 -6.83
C ALA A 74 -1.71 12.28 -7.12
N ARG A 75 -2.75 12.89 -7.70
CA ARG A 75 -3.99 12.17 -8.03
C ARG A 75 -3.77 11.06 -9.06
N ARG A 76 -2.95 11.31 -10.08
CA ARG A 76 -2.68 10.34 -11.15
C ARG A 76 -1.81 9.20 -10.62
N LEU A 77 -0.79 9.52 -9.83
CA LEU A 77 0.09 8.51 -9.24
C LEU A 77 -0.59 7.66 -8.18
N PHE A 78 -1.42 8.27 -7.34
CA PHE A 78 -2.26 7.53 -6.40
C PHE A 78 -3.15 6.52 -7.14
N ALA A 79 -3.84 6.95 -8.21
CA ALA A 79 -4.69 6.06 -9.00
C ALA A 79 -3.90 4.95 -9.70
N ALA A 80 -2.70 5.25 -10.23
CA ALA A 80 -1.84 4.24 -10.83
C ALA A 80 -1.40 3.19 -9.79
N GLY A 81 -0.93 3.62 -8.62
CA GLY A 81 -0.57 2.73 -7.52
C GLY A 81 -1.77 1.89 -7.05
N TRP A 82 -2.96 2.48 -7.01
CA TRP A 82 -4.22 1.81 -6.65
C TRP A 82 -4.65 0.71 -7.62
N LEU A 83 -4.16 0.74 -8.87
CA LEU A 83 -4.36 -0.33 -9.84
C LEU A 83 -3.23 -1.36 -9.80
N ILE A 84 -1.99 -0.89 -9.62
CA ILE A 84 -0.79 -1.75 -9.61
C ILE A 84 -0.77 -2.67 -8.41
N LEU A 85 -1.11 -2.17 -7.21
CA LEU A 85 -1.04 -2.97 -5.98
C LEU A 85 -1.98 -4.18 -6.03
N PRO A 86 -3.29 -4.04 -6.33
CA PRO A 86 -4.17 -5.20 -6.47
C PRO A 86 -3.77 -6.14 -7.61
N ALA A 87 -3.20 -5.63 -8.70
CA ALA A 87 -2.70 -6.48 -9.79
C ALA A 87 -1.53 -7.36 -9.33
N GLY A 88 -0.61 -6.80 -8.54
CA GLY A 88 0.46 -7.58 -7.92
C GLY A 88 -0.06 -8.57 -6.87
N SER A 89 -1.12 -8.21 -6.14
CA SER A 89 -1.81 -9.10 -5.19
C SER A 89 -2.45 -10.29 -5.88
N LEU A 90 -3.15 -10.05 -6.99
CA LEU A 90 -3.71 -11.12 -7.80
C LEU A 90 -2.62 -12.03 -8.39
N LEU A 91 -1.53 -11.45 -8.91
CA LEU A 91 -0.43 -12.22 -9.49
C LEU A 91 0.24 -13.15 -8.46
N ALA A 92 0.45 -12.64 -7.23
CA ALA A 92 0.94 -13.43 -6.11
C ALA A 92 -0.06 -14.54 -5.74
N GLY A 93 -1.34 -14.20 -5.54
CA GLY A 93 -2.36 -15.16 -5.13
C GLY A 93 -2.65 -16.31 -6.10
N ILE A 94 -2.29 -16.17 -7.39
CA ILE A 94 -2.43 -17.24 -8.40
C ILE A 94 -1.10 -17.85 -8.82
N ALA A 95 0.00 -17.51 -8.13
CA ALA A 95 1.35 -17.91 -8.53
C ALA A 95 1.52 -19.44 -8.46
N PRO A 96 1.85 -20.11 -9.57
CA PRO A 96 2.16 -21.54 -9.55
C PRO A 96 3.63 -21.83 -9.17
N GLU A 97 4.48 -20.81 -9.16
CA GLU A 97 5.93 -20.92 -9.04
C GLU A 97 6.46 -19.80 -8.12
N ALA A 98 7.56 -20.08 -7.42
CA ALA A 98 8.15 -19.16 -6.46
C ALA A 98 8.49 -17.79 -7.06
N TRP A 99 9.12 -17.76 -8.23
CA TRP A 99 9.52 -16.52 -8.87
C TRP A 99 8.32 -15.65 -9.29
N ILE A 100 7.16 -16.26 -9.57
CA ILE A 100 5.92 -15.53 -9.90
C ILE A 100 5.36 -14.85 -8.64
N GLU A 101 5.36 -15.55 -7.50
CA GLU A 101 5.01 -14.99 -6.18
C GLU A 101 5.90 -13.78 -5.87
N LEU A 102 7.23 -13.95 -5.97
CA LEU A 102 8.20 -12.88 -5.72
C LEU A 102 7.99 -11.68 -6.66
N THR A 103 7.68 -11.93 -7.93
CA THR A 103 7.38 -10.88 -8.91
C THR A 103 6.10 -10.12 -8.54
N GLY A 104 5.04 -10.83 -8.13
CA GLY A 104 3.81 -10.24 -7.61
C GLY A 104 4.06 -9.35 -6.40
N ARG A 105 4.91 -9.79 -5.46
CA ARG A 105 5.32 -9.00 -4.29
C ARG A 105 6.10 -7.75 -4.66
N ALA A 106 7.02 -7.84 -5.61
CA ALA A 106 7.74 -6.67 -6.12
C ALA A 106 6.77 -5.65 -6.76
N ILE A 107 5.82 -6.12 -7.57
CA ILE A 107 4.79 -5.27 -8.19
C ILE A 107 3.90 -4.60 -7.13
N GLN A 108 3.50 -5.32 -6.07
CA GLN A 108 2.78 -4.73 -4.93
C GLN A 108 3.59 -3.62 -4.28
N GLY A 109 4.88 -3.85 -4.02
CA GLY A 109 5.79 -2.86 -3.46
C GLY A 109 5.92 -1.61 -4.32
N VAL A 110 5.96 -1.77 -5.65
CA VAL A 110 5.90 -0.63 -6.59
C VAL A 110 4.60 0.15 -6.42
N GLY A 111 3.44 -0.53 -6.39
CA GLY A 111 2.14 0.10 -6.19
C GLY A 111 2.09 0.88 -4.87
N ALA A 112 2.55 0.28 -3.77
CA ALA A 112 2.65 0.93 -2.46
C ALA A 112 3.57 2.16 -2.47
N ALA A 113 4.70 2.10 -3.19
CA ALA A 113 5.64 3.22 -3.31
C ALA A 113 5.04 4.42 -4.07
N LEU A 114 4.06 4.18 -4.94
CA LEU A 114 3.30 5.25 -5.60
C LEU A 114 2.17 5.77 -4.71
N ILE A 115 1.49 4.89 -3.97
CA ILE A 115 0.37 5.26 -3.10
C ILE A 115 0.83 6.14 -1.94
N ALA A 116 1.80 5.68 -1.14
CA ALA A 116 2.14 6.30 0.14
C ALA A 116 2.52 7.80 0.04
N PRO A 117 3.44 8.23 -0.84
CA PRO A 117 3.76 9.64 -0.97
C PRO A 117 2.61 10.43 -1.62
N SER A 118 1.93 9.88 -2.62
CA SER A 118 0.81 10.54 -3.29
C SER A 118 -0.38 10.77 -2.36
N ALA A 119 -0.66 9.81 -1.48
CA ALA A 119 -1.70 9.87 -0.46
C ALA A 119 -1.48 11.03 0.50
N LEU A 120 -0.24 11.18 1.01
CA LEU A 120 0.12 12.28 1.90
C LEU A 120 0.03 13.63 1.18
N THR A 121 0.52 13.72 -0.06
CA THR A 121 0.41 14.94 -0.88
C THR A 121 -1.06 15.31 -1.13
N LEU A 122 -1.93 14.34 -1.45
CA LEU A 122 -3.37 14.58 -1.62
C LEU A 122 -4.02 15.04 -0.32
N LEU A 123 -3.69 14.43 0.81
CA LEU A 123 -4.21 14.82 2.12
C LEU A 123 -3.84 16.27 2.45
N MET A 124 -2.56 16.64 2.26
CA MET A 124 -2.09 18.02 2.45
C MET A 124 -2.77 19.01 1.51
N MET A 125 -2.95 18.67 0.24
CA MET A 125 -3.67 19.53 -0.72
C MET A 125 -5.15 19.72 -0.35
N LEU A 126 -5.80 18.68 0.18
CA LEU A 126 -7.23 18.70 0.49
C LEU A 126 -7.54 19.40 1.81
N PHE A 127 -6.68 19.28 2.83
CA PHE A 127 -6.96 19.73 4.19
C PHE A 127 -5.99 20.79 4.72
N GLY A 128 -4.88 21.07 4.03
CA GLY A 128 -3.83 21.98 4.51
C GLY A 128 -4.25 23.44 4.71
N HIS A 129 -5.45 23.82 4.24
CA HIS A 129 -6.01 25.15 4.44
C HIS A 129 -6.67 25.34 5.81
N ASP A 130 -7.04 24.25 6.51
CA ASP A 130 -7.63 24.30 7.85
C ASP A 130 -6.84 23.37 8.80
N PRO A 131 -6.08 23.93 9.76
CA PRO A 131 -5.30 23.15 10.71
C PRO A 131 -6.14 22.13 11.51
N LYS A 132 -7.38 22.46 11.87
CA LYS A 132 -8.25 21.55 12.65
C LYS A 132 -8.71 20.37 11.81
N GLU A 133 -9.09 20.61 10.55
CA GLU A 133 -9.46 19.53 9.65
C GLU A 133 -8.26 18.69 9.23
N LEU A 134 -7.09 19.30 9.02
CA LEU A 134 -5.85 18.60 8.74
C LEU A 134 -5.47 17.64 9.87
N THR A 135 -5.55 18.07 11.13
CA THR A 135 -5.31 17.19 12.28
C THR A 135 -6.26 15.99 12.28
N LYS A 136 -7.55 16.20 11.99
CA LYS A 136 -8.53 15.10 11.89
C LYS A 136 -8.21 14.15 10.74
N ALA A 137 -7.83 14.70 9.58
CA ALA A 137 -7.48 13.92 8.40
C ALA A 137 -6.22 13.06 8.64
N LEU A 138 -5.18 13.65 9.22
CA LEU A 138 -3.96 12.93 9.62
C LEU A 138 -4.25 11.87 10.68
N ALA A 139 -5.14 12.15 11.64
CA ALA A 139 -5.54 11.16 12.64
C ALA A 139 -6.25 9.96 12.00
N LEU A 140 -7.19 10.18 11.08
CA LEU A 140 -7.88 9.10 10.39
C LEU A 140 -6.94 8.29 9.49
N TYR A 141 -6.08 8.98 8.73
CA TYR A 141 -5.06 8.35 7.89
C TYR A 141 -4.05 7.54 8.73
N GLY A 142 -3.59 8.11 9.85
CA GLY A 142 -2.68 7.44 10.78
C GLY A 142 -3.31 6.24 11.46
N ALA A 143 -4.59 6.30 11.82
CA ALA A 143 -5.34 5.19 12.42
C ALA A 143 -5.58 4.02 11.45
N ALA A 144 -5.59 4.29 10.13
CA ALA A 144 -5.76 3.25 9.12
C ALA A 144 -4.61 2.23 9.11
N ALA A 145 -3.39 2.66 9.43
CA ALA A 145 -2.22 1.78 9.46
C ALA A 145 -2.30 0.67 10.53
N PRO A 146 -2.47 0.95 11.84
CA PRO A 146 -2.61 -0.10 12.84
C PRO A 146 -3.87 -0.94 12.62
N ALA A 147 -4.98 -0.34 12.15
CA ALA A 147 -6.17 -1.11 11.79
C ALA A 147 -5.91 -2.12 10.66
N GLY A 148 -5.18 -1.70 9.61
CA GLY A 148 -4.76 -2.57 8.51
C GLY A 148 -3.84 -3.68 8.99
N GLY A 149 -2.86 -3.36 9.84
CA GLY A 149 -1.94 -4.36 10.39
C GLY A 149 -2.66 -5.44 11.20
N THR A 150 -3.56 -5.03 12.10
CA THR A 150 -4.38 -5.98 12.87
C THR A 150 -5.27 -6.83 11.94
N ALA A 151 -5.97 -6.21 10.99
CA ALA A 151 -6.80 -6.93 10.04
C ALA A 151 -5.98 -7.95 9.23
N GLY A 152 -4.78 -7.58 8.79
CA GLY A 152 -3.90 -8.46 8.03
C GLY A 152 -3.43 -9.67 8.81
N VAL A 153 -3.12 -9.52 10.10
CA VAL A 153 -2.77 -10.65 10.97
C VAL A 153 -3.94 -11.63 11.12
N PHE A 154 -5.15 -11.12 11.35
CA PHE A 154 -6.33 -11.97 11.47
C PHE A 154 -6.67 -12.68 10.16
N LEU A 155 -6.71 -11.94 9.05
CA LEU A 155 -7.08 -12.48 7.75
C LEU A 155 -6.03 -13.44 7.18
N GLY A 156 -4.74 -13.22 7.47
CA GLY A 156 -3.67 -14.12 7.04
C GLY A 156 -3.60 -15.43 7.83
N GLY A 157 -4.33 -15.55 8.94
CA GLY A 157 -4.39 -16.77 9.76
C GLY A 157 -5.67 -17.60 9.58
N LEU A 158 -6.61 -17.16 8.73
CA LEU A 158 -7.81 -17.92 8.33
C LEU A 158 -7.48 -18.82 7.13
#